data_AF-A0A961CWB8-F1
#
_entry.id   AF-A0A961CWB8-F1
#
_cell.length_a   1.000
_cell.length_b   1.000
_cell.length_c   1.000
_cell.angle_alpha   90.00
_cell.angle_beta   90.00
_cell.angle_gamma   90.00
#
_symmetry.space_group_name_H-M   'P 1'
#
loop_
_entity.id
_entity.type
_entity.pdbx_description
1 polymer ?
#
loop_
_entity_poly.entity_id
_entity_poly.type
_entity_poly.pdbx_seq_one_letter_code
_entity_poly.pdbx_strand_id
1 'polypeptide(L)' 'MRLARFSHDGRERGGVVVGDEVVDLPAAAPELPDDPVALLAAGPDALAAAEAATGSG' A
#
# COMPACT_ATOMS: atom_id res chain seq x y z
N MET A 1 8.15 2.41 6.33
CA MET A 1 7.47 2.10 5.05
C MET A 1 8.05 2.83 3.83
N ARG A 2 7.98 2.23 2.63
CA ARG A 2 8.08 2.95 1.34
C ARG A 2 6.85 2.63 0.48
N LEU A 3 6.13 3.67 0.04
CA LEU A 3 4.99 3.52 -0.86
C LEU A 3 5.44 3.50 -2.32
N ALA A 4 4.77 2.69 -3.12
CA ALA A 4 4.99 2.59 -4.55
C ALA A 4 3.66 2.59 -5.30
N ARG A 5 3.69 3.11 -6.53
CA ARG A 5 2.63 2.91 -7.52
C ARG A 5 3.20 2.01 -8.60
N PHE A 6 2.49 0.95 -8.93
CA PHE A 6 2.91 -0.02 -9.94
C PHE A 6 1.75 -0.35 -10.88
N SER A 7 2.08 -0.82 -12.08
CA SER A 7 1.09 -1.30 -13.04
C SER A 7 1.04 -2.81 -13.02
N HIS A 8 -0.13 -3.38 -12.81
CA HIS A 8 -0.38 -4.83 -12.87
C HIS A 8 -1.74 -5.09 -13.53
N ASP A 9 -1.78 -6.02 -14.48
CA ASP A 9 -2.99 -6.34 -15.26
C ASP A 9 -3.57 -5.12 -16.02
N GLY A 10 -2.69 -4.24 -16.52
CA GLY A 10 -3.09 -3.02 -17.22
C GLY A 10 -3.77 -1.96 -16.34
N ARG A 11 -3.74 -2.13 -15.00
CA ARG A 11 -4.25 -1.17 -14.02
C ARG A 11 -3.13 -0.66 -13.14
N GLU A 12 -3.15 0.63 -12.82
CA GLU A 12 -2.27 1.20 -11.80
C GLU A 12 -2.84 0.93 -10.41
N ARG A 13 -1.96 0.55 -9.49
CA ARG A 13 -2.30 0.23 -8.11
C ARG A 13 -1.22 0.74 -7.17
N GLY A 14 -1.60 1.07 -5.94
CA GLY A 14 -0.68 1.37 -4.85
C GLY A 14 -0.24 0.11 -4.14
N GLY A 15 1.00 0.12 -3.68
CA GLY A 15 1.58 -0.95 -2.91
C GLY A 15 2.63 -0.44 -1.94
N VAL A 16 3.06 -1.34 -1.06
CA VAL A 16 4.12 -1.08 -0.10
C VAL A 16 5.34 -1.91 -0.48
N VAL A 17 6.50 -1.27 -0.55
CA VAL A 17 7.77 -1.96 -0.83
C VAL A 17 8.29 -2.59 0.46
N VAL A 18 8.52 -3.90 0.42
CA VAL A 18 9.09 -4.70 1.52
C VAL A 18 10.29 -5.46 0.97
N GLY A 19 11.50 -5.04 1.36
CA GLY A 19 12.73 -5.58 0.77
C GLY A 19 12.76 -5.33 -0.74
N ASP A 20 12.78 -6.40 -1.52
CA ASP A 20 12.78 -6.40 -2.99
C ASP A 20 11.40 -6.69 -3.60
N GLU A 21 10.34 -6.80 -2.77
CA GLU A 21 8.98 -7.09 -3.20
C GLU A 21 8.04 -5.88 -3.02
N VAL A 22 6.93 -5.89 -3.75
CA VAL A 22 5.84 -4.92 -3.60
C VAL A 22 4.57 -5.66 -3.18
N VAL A 23 4.05 -5.32 -2.00
CA VAL A 23 2.77 -5.82 -1.51
C VAL A 23 1.64 -5.01 -2.15
N ASP A 24 0.74 -5.68 -2.88
CA ASP A 24 -0.47 -5.07 -3.47
C ASP A 24 -1.44 -4.67 -2.34
N LEU A 25 -1.57 -3.37 -2.10
CA LEU A 25 -2.35 -2.83 -0.98
C LEU A 25 -3.86 -3.11 -1.12
N PRO A 26 -4.51 -2.90 -2.29
CA PRO A 26 -5.88 -3.36 -2.52
C PRO A 26 -6.15 -4.83 -2.19
N ALA A 27 -5.14 -5.70 -2.36
CA ALA A 27 -5.28 -7.13 -2.08
C ALA A 27 -5.07 -7.45 -0.59
N ALA A 28 -4.12 -6.78 0.06
CA ALA A 28 -3.78 -7.00 1.46
C ALA A 28 -4.68 -6.26 2.46
N ALA A 29 -5.16 -5.07 2.09
CA ALA A 29 -5.98 -4.19 2.91
C ALA A 29 -6.99 -3.42 2.04
N PRO A 30 -8.08 -4.06 1.58
CA PRO A 30 -9.06 -3.46 0.66
C PRO A 30 -9.84 -2.28 1.25
N GLU A 31 -9.76 -2.08 2.56
CA GLU A 31 -10.35 -0.93 3.26
C GLU A 31 -9.51 0.34 3.17
N LEU A 32 -8.25 0.24 2.71
CA LEU A 32 -7.35 1.37 2.55
C LEU A 32 -7.39 1.93 1.12
N PRO A 33 -7.09 3.22 0.94
CA PRO A 33 -6.91 3.80 -0.38
C PRO A 33 -5.77 3.12 -1.13
N ASP A 34 -6.01 2.80 -2.41
CA ASP A 34 -5.02 2.23 -3.32
C ASP A 34 -4.17 3.28 -4.02
N ASP A 35 -4.45 4.57 -3.84
CA ASP A 35 -3.58 5.65 -4.30
C ASP A 35 -2.63 6.10 -3.17
N PRO A 36 -1.30 6.18 -3.42
CA PRO A 36 -0.33 6.58 -2.40
C PRO A 36 -0.58 7.98 -1.81
N VAL A 37 -1.11 8.93 -2.60
CA VAL A 37 -1.40 10.29 -2.14
C VAL A 37 -2.66 10.28 -1.27
N ALA A 38 -3.69 9.52 -1.68
CA ALA A 38 -4.89 9.32 -0.87
C ALA A 38 -4.56 8.63 0.47
N LEU A 39 -3.65 7.65 0.46
CA LEU A 39 -3.19 6.97 1.68
C LEU A 39 -2.45 7.94 2.62
N LEU A 40 -1.56 8.78 2.08
CA LEU A 40 -0.88 9.83 2.86
C LEU A 40 -1.88 10.85 3.43
N ALA A 41 -2.91 11.21 2.67
CA ALA A 41 -3.96 12.13 3.10
C ALA A 41 -4.89 11.53 4.16
N ALA A 42 -5.08 10.20 4.17
CA ALA A 42 -5.85 9.49 5.19
C ALA A 42 -5.17 9.49 6.56
N GLY A 43 -3.86 9.77 6.60
CA GLY A 43 -3.12 10.05 7.83
C GLY A 43 -2.44 8.84 8.46
N PRO A 44 -1.92 8.99 9.69
CA PRO A 44 -1.02 8.02 10.32
C PRO A 44 -1.66 6.66 10.59
N ASP A 45 -2.95 6.61 10.91
CA ASP A 45 -3.66 5.35 11.17
C ASP A 45 -3.75 4.48 9.91
N ALA A 46 -3.97 5.11 8.74
CA ALA A 46 -4.00 4.42 7.46
C ALA A 46 -2.60 3.92 7.06
N LEU A 47 -1.54 4.68 7.37
CA LEU A 47 -0.16 4.25 7.16
C LEU A 47 0.21 3.07 8.06
N ALA A 48 -0.22 3.08 9.33
CA ALA A 48 0.01 1.97 10.25
C ALA A 48 -0.73 0.70 9.81
N ALA A 49 -1.97 0.83 9.34
CA ALA A 49 -2.73 -0.27 8.77
C ALA A 49 -2.06 -0.83 7.49
N ALA A 50 -1.51 0.04 6.64
CA ALA A 50 -0.76 -0.38 5.46
C ALA A 50 0.52 -1.13 5.84
N GLU A 51 1.27 -0.68 6.85
CA GLU A 51 2.44 -1.42 7.36
C GLU A 51 2.04 -2.78 7.95
N ALA A 52 0.97 -2.84 8.75
CA ALA A 52 0.47 -4.09 9.32
C ALA A 52 0.05 -5.11 8.24
N ALA A 53 -0.55 -4.64 7.14
CA ALA A 53 -0.95 -5.46 6.00
C ALA A 53 0.24 -6.12 5.29
N THR A 54 1.45 -5.58 5.45
CA THR A 54 2.67 -6.17 4.89
C THR A 54 3.29 -7.30 5.71
N GLY A 55 2.76 -7.58 6.91
CA GLY A 55 3.35 -8.57 7.82
C GLY A 55 4.71 -8.17 8.40
N SER A 56 5.14 -6.91 8.20
CA SER A 56 6.32 -6.34 8.85
C SER A 56 5.98 -5.94 10.29
N GLY A 57 5.95 -6.93 11.18
CA GLY A 57 5.83 -6.76 12.64
C GLY A 57 7.16 -7.02 13.34
#